data_AF-U1NTX1-F1
#
_entry.id   AF-U1NTX1-F1
#
_cell.length_a   1.000
_cell.length_b   1.000
_cell.length_c   1.000
_cell.angle_alpha   90.00
_cell.angle_beta   90.00
_cell.angle_gamma   90.00
#
_symmetry.space_group_name_H-M   'P 1'
#
loop_
_entity.id
_entity.type
_entity.pdbx_description
1 polymer ?
#
loop_
_entity_poly.entity_id
_entity_poly.type
_entity_poly.pdbx_seq_one_letter_code
_entity_poly.pdbx_strand_id
1 'polypeptide(L)'
;KLEETDKEHYEGFEGALGDLRSALEEDDLDAAHAAMKDADKHLRGAQTQLTNKKTVKQLTALVMGVHIKDVDVLLATDALDDATLEYNQIGTKFQDKGLYDMIAEADTEAADGVIDALDRAATAAEAENTAKASDAGSEAFGAATQGLHAVADANVAGAAHMAALQGLGWDAATLSTIGGPGTDYAHAAALNLYRARAYDAHWVAANGDADTAATMGSDVFAHFEGARAHEALEEADNDAYETFESGLESLQTGIENGNGSGIDDAVATIDENLRTGIDILAGGNAPLLQSGFFRARFEDAYERYQQGEADAAASIAEGLFGRFEANELDFHETLEDTSESLYETFEEEHLSALITAYEDDDSEAVDTHHQGVLDVLLDFEAEHSAALASGAEAGYMAARGFDAAGVAALGNADRASTIASDAFAHFEAGAAGYHEAIEDADEERYESFETALGAVQTAADDGGDVYAEAKTFNDEAVASAYAIAEAGGASEPAAAIMSDAFAHFEQAEVHEALEEADHDTYEGFEGALEAYQSGLESGSSDGAERYAAMARTGGFAVAGSVDDAPPVDSAAADSGEDERAEADVEGGPNVVKGTPDDADHV
;
A
#
# COMPACT_ATOMS: atom_id res chain seq x y z
N LYS A 1 -28.93 -16.74 16.76
CA LYS A 1 -30.17 -15.95 16.63
C LYS A 1 -30.70 -15.85 15.18
N LEU A 2 -29.88 -15.45 14.19
CA LEU A 2 -30.32 -15.31 12.78
C LEU A 2 -30.59 -16.67 12.10
N GLU A 3 -29.63 -17.61 12.17
CA GLU A 3 -29.79 -19.00 11.71
C GLU A 3 -31.02 -19.69 12.34
N GLU A 4 -31.20 -19.49 13.65
CA GLU A 4 -32.34 -20.05 14.40
C GLU A 4 -33.69 -19.47 13.96
N THR A 5 -33.71 -18.26 13.40
CA THR A 5 -34.93 -17.56 13.00
C THR A 5 -35.35 -17.90 11.58
N ASP A 6 -34.41 -17.89 10.64
CA ASP A 6 -34.66 -18.24 9.24
C ASP A 6 -33.41 -18.84 8.62
N LYS A 7 -33.28 -20.16 8.79
CA LYS A 7 -32.14 -20.93 8.31
C LYS A 7 -31.93 -20.81 6.79
N GLU A 8 -33.01 -20.76 6.00
CA GLU A 8 -32.92 -20.65 4.54
C GLU A 8 -32.29 -19.32 4.13
N HIS A 9 -32.74 -18.22 4.74
CA HIS A 9 -32.16 -16.92 4.45
C HIS A 9 -30.76 -16.76 5.03
N TYR A 10 -30.47 -17.38 6.17
CA TYR A 10 -29.12 -17.38 6.74
C TYR A 10 -28.11 -18.11 5.84
N GLU A 11 -28.39 -19.36 5.48
CA GLU A 11 -27.51 -20.15 4.59
C GLU A 11 -27.35 -19.47 3.21
N GLY A 12 -28.42 -18.84 2.70
CA GLY A 12 -28.35 -18.08 1.45
C GLY A 12 -27.52 -16.81 1.55
N PHE A 13 -27.50 -16.14 2.71
CA PHE A 13 -26.63 -14.99 2.95
C PHE A 13 -25.15 -15.42 3.01
N GLU A 14 -24.83 -16.46 3.76
CA GLU A 14 -23.45 -16.99 3.84
C GLU A 14 -22.95 -17.49 2.48
N GLY A 15 -23.79 -18.22 1.74
CA GLY A 15 -23.44 -18.68 0.39
C GLY A 15 -23.13 -17.52 -0.56
N ALA A 16 -23.97 -16.49 -0.56
CA ALA A 16 -23.78 -15.32 -1.41
C ALA A 16 -22.55 -14.48 -1.00
N LEU A 17 -22.17 -14.44 0.28
CA LEU A 17 -20.91 -13.83 0.71
C LEU A 17 -19.69 -14.64 0.25
N GLY A 18 -19.78 -15.97 0.24
CA GLY A 18 -18.75 -16.84 -0.34
C GLY A 18 -18.58 -16.59 -1.84
N ASP A 19 -19.69 -16.53 -2.57
CA ASP A 19 -19.70 -16.22 -4.00
C ASP A 19 -19.14 -14.81 -4.29
N LEU A 20 -19.46 -13.82 -3.44
CA LEU A 20 -18.92 -12.47 -3.54
C LEU A 20 -17.41 -12.46 -3.37
N ARG A 21 -16.88 -13.15 -2.35
CA ARG A 21 -15.43 -13.23 -2.13
C ARG A 21 -14.72 -13.87 -3.32
N SER A 22 -15.20 -15.01 -3.80
CA SER A 22 -14.58 -15.68 -4.95
C SER A 22 -14.65 -14.85 -6.22
N ALA A 23 -15.76 -14.13 -6.45
CA ALA A 23 -15.85 -13.23 -7.60
C ALA A 23 -14.87 -12.05 -7.52
N LEU A 24 -14.62 -11.50 -6.32
CA LEU A 24 -13.62 -10.44 -6.11
C LEU A 24 -12.19 -10.97 -6.28
N GLU A 25 -11.89 -12.17 -5.77
CA GLU A 25 -10.59 -12.85 -5.97
C GLU A 25 -10.31 -13.12 -7.47
N GLU A 26 -11.35 -13.31 -8.27
CA GLU A 26 -11.27 -13.54 -9.72
C GLU A 26 -11.39 -12.27 -10.58
N ASP A 27 -11.54 -11.09 -9.96
CA ASP A 27 -11.82 -9.80 -10.62
C ASP A 27 -13.09 -9.82 -11.54
N ASP A 28 -14.07 -10.66 -11.23
CA ASP A 28 -15.37 -10.71 -11.92
C ASP A 28 -16.37 -9.77 -11.24
N LEU A 29 -16.29 -8.48 -11.59
CA LEU A 29 -17.14 -7.43 -11.00
C LEU A 29 -18.64 -7.65 -11.27
N ASP A 30 -19.02 -8.25 -12.41
CA ASP A 30 -20.42 -8.56 -12.72
C ASP A 30 -20.95 -9.66 -11.79
N ALA A 31 -20.16 -10.72 -11.56
CA ALA A 31 -20.49 -11.77 -10.61
C ALA A 31 -20.50 -11.25 -9.16
N ALA A 32 -19.53 -10.41 -8.78
CA ALA A 32 -19.47 -9.78 -7.47
C ALA A 32 -20.73 -8.96 -7.20
N HIS A 33 -21.18 -8.12 -8.15
CA HIS A 33 -22.41 -7.36 -8.02
C HIS A 33 -23.64 -8.28 -7.86
N ALA A 34 -23.71 -9.37 -8.64
CA ALA A 34 -24.81 -10.32 -8.54
C ALA A 34 -24.86 -11.01 -7.16
N ALA A 35 -23.70 -11.45 -6.66
CA ALA A 35 -23.55 -12.08 -5.36
C ALA A 35 -23.91 -11.12 -4.21
N MET A 36 -23.41 -9.88 -4.25
CA MET A 36 -23.77 -8.83 -3.29
C MET A 36 -25.28 -8.64 -3.23
N LYS A 37 -25.95 -8.54 -4.38
CA LYS A 37 -27.41 -8.35 -4.46
C LYS A 37 -28.18 -9.54 -3.86
N ASP A 38 -27.69 -10.76 -4.05
CA ASP A 38 -28.30 -11.96 -3.47
C ASP A 38 -28.07 -12.02 -1.95
N ALA A 39 -26.89 -11.67 -1.46
CA ALA A 39 -26.61 -11.52 -0.03
C ALA A 39 -27.59 -10.50 0.60
N ASP A 40 -27.73 -9.33 -0.02
CA ASP A 40 -28.58 -8.24 0.45
C ASP A 40 -30.07 -8.66 0.51
N LYS A 41 -30.52 -9.42 -0.49
CA LYS A 41 -31.87 -10.01 -0.53
C LYS A 41 -32.08 -11.02 0.60
N HIS A 42 -31.13 -11.90 0.85
CA HIS A 42 -31.21 -12.90 1.91
C HIS A 42 -31.22 -12.24 3.29
N LEU A 43 -30.32 -11.29 3.54
CA LEU A 43 -30.26 -10.52 4.79
C LEU A 43 -31.57 -9.79 5.08
N ARG A 44 -32.12 -9.06 4.10
CA ARG A 44 -33.41 -8.35 4.23
C ARG A 44 -34.57 -9.31 4.51
N GLY A 45 -34.54 -10.50 3.90
CA GLY A 45 -35.53 -11.55 4.15
C GLY A 45 -35.51 -12.03 5.60
N ALA A 46 -34.31 -12.34 6.12
CA ALA A 46 -34.13 -12.76 7.51
C ALA A 46 -34.52 -11.66 8.51
N GLN A 47 -34.08 -10.41 8.28
CA GLN A 47 -34.47 -9.24 9.09
C GLN A 47 -36.00 -9.02 9.10
N THR A 48 -36.67 -9.30 7.98
CA THR A 48 -38.14 -9.19 7.87
C THR A 48 -38.85 -10.21 8.77
N GLN A 49 -38.31 -11.43 8.90
CA GLN A 49 -38.86 -12.44 9.80
C GLN A 49 -38.63 -12.10 11.28
N LEU A 50 -37.45 -11.57 11.61
CA LEU A 50 -37.10 -11.15 12.96
C LEU A 50 -37.94 -9.95 13.43
N THR A 51 -38.16 -9.00 12.53
CA THR A 51 -38.85 -7.75 12.84
C THR A 51 -40.18 -7.67 12.08
N ASN A 52 -40.25 -6.86 11.03
CA ASN A 52 -41.35 -6.75 10.11
C ASN A 52 -40.93 -5.89 8.90
N LYS A 53 -41.76 -5.87 7.85
CA LYS A 53 -41.50 -5.10 6.62
C LYS A 53 -41.38 -3.59 6.84
N LYS A 54 -42.08 -3.02 7.83
CA LYS A 54 -42.02 -1.58 8.10
C LYS A 54 -40.63 -1.23 8.64
N THR A 55 -40.15 -1.97 9.64
CA THR A 55 -38.82 -1.79 10.23
C THR A 55 -37.72 -1.96 9.19
N VAL A 56 -37.77 -3.01 8.37
CA VAL A 56 -36.78 -3.20 7.28
C VAL A 56 -36.81 -2.04 6.27
N LYS A 57 -38.00 -1.50 5.95
CA LYS A 57 -38.11 -0.33 5.06
C LYS A 57 -37.47 0.92 5.69
N GLN A 58 -37.62 1.12 7.00
CA GLN A 58 -36.98 2.22 7.73
C GLN A 58 -35.45 2.07 7.72
N LEU A 59 -34.93 0.88 8.04
CA LEU A 59 -33.49 0.58 7.97
C LEU A 59 -32.92 0.77 6.56
N THR A 60 -33.71 0.48 5.52
CA THR A 60 -33.30 0.72 4.12
C THR A 60 -33.05 2.19 3.83
N ALA A 61 -33.74 3.12 4.50
CA ALA A 61 -33.46 4.55 4.33
C ALA A 61 -32.06 4.92 4.82
N LEU A 62 -31.61 4.29 5.90
CA LEU A 62 -30.25 4.51 6.41
C LEU A 62 -29.19 3.82 5.57
N VAL A 63 -29.43 2.60 5.09
CA VAL A 63 -28.50 1.93 4.15
C VAL A 63 -28.29 2.79 2.91
N MET A 64 -29.36 3.41 2.38
CA MET A 64 -29.21 4.36 1.27
C MET A 64 -28.41 5.60 1.68
N GLY A 65 -28.49 6.05 2.94
CA GLY A 65 -27.67 7.14 3.48
C GLY A 65 -26.19 6.78 3.57
N VAL A 66 -25.85 5.55 4.02
CA VAL A 66 -24.46 5.05 4.01
C VAL A 66 -23.92 5.03 2.58
N HIS A 67 -24.69 4.52 1.61
CA HIS A 67 -24.30 4.57 0.19
C HIS A 67 -24.03 5.97 -0.36
N ILE A 68 -24.55 7.04 0.25
CA ILE A 68 -24.18 8.41 -0.14
C ILE A 68 -22.73 8.68 0.21
N LYS A 69 -22.27 8.20 1.36
CA LYS A 69 -20.89 8.35 1.84
C LYS A 69 -19.93 7.37 1.17
N ASP A 70 -20.38 6.20 0.72
CA ASP A 70 -19.57 5.32 -0.16
C ASP A 70 -19.08 6.08 -1.42
N VAL A 71 -19.81 7.10 -1.89
CA VAL A 71 -19.40 7.93 -3.04
C VAL A 71 -18.14 8.76 -2.76
N ASP A 72 -17.80 9.04 -1.49
CA ASP A 72 -16.56 9.73 -1.16
C ASP A 72 -15.32 8.91 -1.55
N VAL A 73 -15.43 7.57 -1.62
CA VAL A 73 -14.37 6.71 -2.17
C VAL A 73 -14.14 7.00 -3.66
N LEU A 74 -15.21 7.24 -4.42
CA LEU A 74 -15.11 7.63 -5.84
C LEU A 74 -14.56 9.04 -6.00
N LEU A 75 -14.94 9.97 -5.11
CA LEU A 75 -14.40 11.33 -5.12
C LEU A 75 -12.90 11.36 -4.77
N ALA A 76 -12.46 10.51 -3.84
CA ALA A 76 -11.07 10.40 -3.44
C ALA A 76 -10.18 9.75 -4.53
N THR A 77 -10.76 8.92 -5.39
CA THR A 77 -10.08 8.29 -6.53
C THR A 77 -10.25 9.06 -7.85
N ASP A 78 -10.78 10.29 -7.79
CA ASP A 78 -11.05 11.16 -8.94
C ASP A 78 -11.97 10.53 -10.03
N ALA A 79 -12.78 9.55 -9.64
CA ALA A 79 -13.78 8.91 -10.51
C ALA A 79 -15.07 9.76 -10.58
N LEU A 80 -14.94 11.02 -11.02
CA LEU A 80 -15.99 12.05 -10.91
C LEU A 80 -17.27 11.76 -11.71
N ASP A 81 -17.13 11.15 -12.89
CA ASP A 81 -18.27 10.73 -13.72
C ASP A 81 -19.09 9.64 -13.02
N ASP A 82 -18.41 8.66 -12.40
CA ASP A 82 -19.04 7.58 -11.64
C ASP A 82 -19.64 8.11 -10.35
N ALA A 83 -18.97 9.02 -9.65
CA ALA A 83 -19.52 9.70 -8.47
C ALA A 83 -20.82 10.45 -8.79
N THR A 84 -20.83 11.20 -9.90
CA THR A 84 -22.02 11.91 -10.40
C THR A 84 -23.15 10.93 -10.73
N LEU A 85 -22.83 9.82 -11.40
CA LEU A 85 -23.79 8.77 -11.74
C LEU A 85 -24.40 8.17 -10.47
N GLU A 86 -23.58 7.83 -9.47
CA GLU A 86 -24.04 7.18 -8.24
C GLU A 86 -24.91 8.10 -7.39
N TYR A 87 -24.57 9.38 -7.20
CA TYR A 87 -25.45 10.34 -6.51
C TYR A 87 -26.86 10.38 -7.13
N ASN A 88 -26.95 10.41 -8.47
CA ASN A 88 -28.21 10.40 -9.19
C ASN A 88 -28.98 9.08 -9.05
N GLN A 89 -28.26 7.95 -9.09
CA GLN A 89 -28.86 6.63 -8.90
C GLN A 89 -29.42 6.46 -7.49
N ILE A 90 -28.70 6.91 -6.46
CA ILE A 90 -29.13 6.84 -5.07
C ILE A 90 -30.41 7.66 -4.89
N GLY A 91 -30.46 8.90 -5.40
CA GLY A 91 -31.65 9.74 -5.34
C GLY A 91 -32.87 9.10 -6.02
N THR A 92 -32.67 8.49 -7.19
CA THR A 92 -33.72 7.76 -7.92
C THR A 92 -34.20 6.55 -7.12
N LYS A 93 -33.28 5.72 -6.60
CA LYS A 93 -33.60 4.53 -5.78
C LYS A 93 -34.35 4.92 -4.51
N PHE A 94 -34.00 6.05 -3.89
CA PHE A 94 -34.64 6.58 -2.69
C PHE A 94 -36.13 6.90 -2.93
N GLN A 95 -36.42 7.53 -4.07
CA GLN A 95 -37.79 7.83 -4.51
C GLN A 95 -38.55 6.56 -4.93
N ASP A 96 -37.95 5.70 -5.76
CA ASP A 96 -38.59 4.49 -6.30
C ASP A 96 -38.95 3.47 -5.21
N LYS A 97 -38.15 3.40 -4.15
CA LYS A 97 -38.44 2.57 -2.96
C LYS A 97 -39.49 3.20 -2.04
N GLY A 98 -39.97 4.41 -2.37
CA GLY A 98 -40.94 5.18 -1.59
C GLY A 98 -40.41 5.55 -0.21
N LEU A 99 -39.11 5.87 -0.11
CA LEU A 99 -38.47 6.31 1.14
C LEU A 99 -38.76 7.78 1.39
N TYR A 100 -38.74 8.60 0.32
CA TYR A 100 -39.18 10.00 0.35
C TYR A 100 -40.58 10.14 0.96
N ASP A 101 -41.60 9.49 0.39
CA ASP A 101 -42.97 9.60 0.89
C ASP A 101 -43.10 9.15 2.36
N MET A 102 -42.37 8.11 2.74
CA MET A 102 -42.39 7.58 4.11
C MET A 102 -41.81 8.58 5.11
N ILE A 103 -40.71 9.24 4.77
CA ILE A 103 -40.08 10.25 5.64
C ILE A 103 -40.88 11.54 5.60
N ALA A 104 -41.32 12.00 4.42
CA ALA A 104 -42.05 13.25 4.25
C ALA A 104 -43.39 13.29 5.02
N GLU A 105 -44.01 12.13 5.28
CA GLU A 105 -45.19 12.01 6.14
C GLU A 105 -44.90 12.39 7.61
N ALA A 106 -43.67 12.21 8.08
CA ALA A 106 -43.24 12.52 9.45
C ALA A 106 -42.41 13.81 9.53
N ASP A 107 -41.48 13.99 8.59
CA ASP A 107 -40.56 15.12 8.49
C ASP A 107 -40.27 15.44 7.01
N THR A 108 -40.98 16.43 6.48
CA THR A 108 -40.80 16.87 5.08
C THR A 108 -39.45 17.56 4.86
N GLU A 109 -38.91 18.25 5.87
CA GLU A 109 -37.63 18.95 5.75
C GLU A 109 -36.49 17.95 5.57
N ALA A 110 -36.49 16.86 6.34
CA ALA A 110 -35.54 15.77 6.18
C ALA A 110 -35.66 15.09 4.80
N ALA A 111 -36.89 14.82 4.33
CA ALA A 111 -37.11 14.17 3.03
C ALA A 111 -36.65 15.04 1.84
N ASP A 112 -36.96 16.34 1.86
CA ASP A 112 -36.51 17.30 0.85
C ASP A 112 -34.99 17.49 0.93
N GLY A 113 -34.44 17.55 2.15
CA GLY A 113 -33.01 17.69 2.40
C GLY A 113 -32.17 16.61 1.73
N VAL A 114 -32.59 15.34 1.78
CA VAL A 114 -31.88 14.24 1.10
C VAL A 114 -31.78 14.48 -0.40
N ILE A 115 -32.90 14.81 -1.06
CA ILE A 115 -32.96 14.96 -2.52
C ILE A 115 -32.22 16.21 -2.99
N ASP A 116 -32.42 17.33 -2.31
CA ASP A 116 -31.79 18.61 -2.65
C ASP A 116 -30.26 18.58 -2.43
N ALA A 117 -29.80 17.83 -1.42
CA ALA A 117 -28.38 17.65 -1.15
C ALA A 117 -27.72 16.70 -2.18
N LEU A 118 -28.38 15.59 -2.57
CA LEU A 118 -27.89 14.70 -3.63
C LEU A 118 -27.77 15.41 -4.99
N ASP A 119 -28.74 16.25 -5.37
CA ASP A 119 -28.68 17.05 -6.60
C ASP A 119 -27.49 18.03 -6.60
N ARG A 120 -27.23 18.66 -5.45
CA ARG A 120 -26.05 19.52 -5.27
C ARG A 120 -24.74 18.74 -5.30
N ALA A 121 -24.69 17.56 -4.70
CA ALA A 121 -23.51 16.71 -4.70
C ALA A 121 -23.14 16.28 -6.13
N ALA A 122 -24.12 15.79 -6.89
CA ALA A 122 -23.94 15.44 -8.30
C ALA A 122 -23.50 16.66 -9.15
N THR A 123 -24.13 17.82 -8.94
CA THR A 123 -23.76 19.06 -9.66
C THR A 123 -22.33 19.51 -9.32
N ALA A 124 -21.90 19.33 -8.07
CA ALA A 124 -20.55 19.68 -7.64
C ALA A 124 -19.50 18.72 -8.20
N ALA A 125 -19.79 17.42 -8.24
CA ALA A 125 -18.94 16.40 -8.85
C ALA A 125 -18.77 16.64 -10.37
N GLU A 126 -19.86 16.91 -11.10
CA GLU A 126 -19.83 17.27 -12.53
C GLU A 126 -19.02 18.57 -12.78
N ALA A 127 -18.94 19.45 -11.78
CA ALA A 127 -18.15 20.68 -11.82
C ALA A 127 -16.72 20.52 -11.29
N GLU A 128 -16.24 19.28 -11.12
CA GLU A 128 -14.89 18.95 -10.62
C GLU A 128 -14.58 19.59 -9.26
N ASN A 129 -15.59 19.65 -8.39
CA ASN A 129 -15.47 20.21 -7.05
C ASN A 129 -15.73 19.15 -5.97
N THR A 130 -14.75 18.28 -5.76
CA THR A 130 -14.80 17.15 -4.81
C THR A 130 -15.19 17.57 -3.39
N ALA A 131 -14.57 18.63 -2.85
CA ALA A 131 -14.88 19.13 -1.52
C ALA A 131 -16.37 19.52 -1.35
N LYS A 132 -16.94 20.25 -2.31
CA LYS A 132 -18.37 20.60 -2.25
C LYS A 132 -19.29 19.41 -2.51
N ALA A 133 -18.85 18.45 -3.31
CA ALA A 133 -19.61 17.24 -3.54
C ALA A 133 -19.71 16.42 -2.25
N SER A 134 -18.58 16.24 -1.56
CA SER A 134 -18.51 15.57 -0.27
C SER A 134 -19.30 16.30 0.82
N ASP A 135 -19.16 17.63 0.95
CA ASP A 135 -19.97 18.45 1.88
C ASP A 135 -21.48 18.22 1.67
N ALA A 136 -21.93 18.24 0.41
CA ALA A 136 -23.33 18.00 0.08
C ALA A 136 -23.75 16.55 0.32
N GLY A 137 -22.87 15.57 0.11
CA GLY A 137 -23.07 14.17 0.49
C GLY A 137 -23.28 14.01 2.00
N SER A 138 -22.43 14.65 2.81
CA SER A 138 -22.55 14.71 4.28
C SER A 138 -23.88 15.33 4.71
N GLU A 139 -24.32 16.42 4.07
CA GLU A 139 -25.64 17.00 4.32
C GLU A 139 -26.80 16.04 3.99
N ALA A 140 -26.69 15.28 2.89
CA ALA A 140 -27.70 14.29 2.51
C ALA A 140 -27.75 13.11 3.49
N PHE A 141 -26.59 12.64 3.97
CA PHE A 141 -26.47 11.63 5.02
C PHE A 141 -27.10 12.11 6.35
N GLY A 142 -26.83 13.36 6.73
CA GLY A 142 -27.47 14.03 7.87
C GLY A 142 -29.00 14.07 7.76
N ALA A 143 -29.53 14.44 6.59
CA ALA A 143 -30.96 14.44 6.35
C ALA A 143 -31.58 13.02 6.38
N ALA A 144 -30.85 12.01 5.89
CA ALA A 144 -31.30 10.62 5.92
C ALA A 144 -31.38 10.06 7.36
N THR A 145 -30.38 10.36 8.20
CA THR A 145 -30.36 9.98 9.62
C THR A 145 -31.46 10.69 10.41
N GLN A 146 -31.65 12.00 10.21
CA GLN A 146 -32.78 12.74 10.78
C GLN A 146 -34.13 12.12 10.36
N GLY A 147 -34.30 11.81 9.08
CA GLY A 147 -35.50 11.18 8.55
C GLY A 147 -35.78 9.82 9.19
N LEU A 148 -34.74 9.03 9.49
CA LEU A 148 -34.87 7.77 10.20
C LEU A 148 -35.39 7.98 11.64
N HIS A 149 -34.81 8.93 12.38
CA HIS A 149 -35.24 9.29 13.73
C HIS A 149 -36.70 9.78 13.78
N ALA A 150 -37.18 10.43 12.71
CA ALA A 150 -38.57 10.85 12.60
C ALA A 150 -39.56 9.67 12.40
N VAL A 151 -39.15 8.59 11.74
CA VAL A 151 -40.06 7.50 11.36
C VAL A 151 -39.95 6.25 12.23
N ALA A 152 -38.82 6.00 12.87
CA ALA A 152 -38.54 4.79 13.66
C ALA A 152 -38.65 5.03 15.17
N ASP A 153 -38.74 3.95 15.95
CA ASP A 153 -38.62 4.01 17.41
C ASP A 153 -37.18 4.40 17.79
N ALA A 154 -37.01 5.21 18.85
CA ALA A 154 -35.71 5.80 19.23
C ALA A 154 -34.57 4.77 19.33
N ASN A 155 -34.81 3.62 19.99
CA ASN A 155 -33.81 2.55 20.11
C ASN A 155 -33.42 1.96 18.74
N VAL A 156 -34.37 1.84 17.81
CA VAL A 156 -34.10 1.30 16.47
C VAL A 156 -33.34 2.33 15.64
N ALA A 157 -33.75 3.60 15.71
CA ALA A 157 -33.08 4.69 15.02
C ALA A 157 -31.62 4.82 15.48
N GLY A 158 -31.39 4.90 16.80
CA GLY A 158 -30.05 5.03 17.36
C GLY A 158 -29.16 3.81 17.11
N ALA A 159 -29.67 2.59 17.28
CA ALA A 159 -28.89 1.39 16.95
C ALA A 159 -28.51 1.30 15.46
N ALA A 160 -29.42 1.72 14.57
CA ALA A 160 -29.14 1.80 13.16
C ALA A 160 -28.12 2.90 12.85
N HIS A 161 -28.24 4.09 13.47
CA HIS A 161 -27.29 5.19 13.31
C HIS A 161 -25.88 4.77 13.72
N MET A 162 -25.72 4.06 14.84
CA MET A 162 -24.41 3.48 15.21
C MET A 162 -23.88 2.50 14.15
N ALA A 163 -24.74 1.69 13.52
CA ALA A 163 -24.33 0.81 12.43
C ALA A 163 -23.95 1.58 11.15
N ALA A 164 -24.54 2.75 10.89
CA ALA A 164 -24.11 3.61 9.80
C ALA A 164 -22.73 4.23 10.07
N LEU A 165 -22.47 4.70 11.29
CA LEU A 165 -21.14 5.16 11.70
C LEU A 165 -20.10 4.04 11.58
N GLN A 166 -20.46 2.81 11.94
CA GLN A 166 -19.61 1.64 11.70
C GLN A 166 -19.26 1.48 10.22
N GLY A 167 -20.22 1.68 9.30
CA GLY A 167 -20.00 1.64 7.85
C GLY A 167 -18.93 2.63 7.40
N LEU A 168 -19.01 3.88 7.85
CA LEU A 168 -18.02 4.92 7.51
C LEU A 168 -16.58 4.55 7.90
N GLY A 169 -16.41 3.80 8.99
CA GLY A 169 -15.09 3.30 9.37
C GLY A 169 -14.54 2.23 8.43
N TRP A 170 -15.41 1.39 7.87
CA TRP A 170 -15.00 0.43 6.83
C TRP A 170 -14.75 1.10 5.48
N ASP A 171 -15.46 2.19 5.18
CA ASP A 171 -15.17 3.01 3.99
C ASP A 171 -13.80 3.69 4.12
N ALA A 172 -13.49 4.24 5.29
CA ALA A 172 -12.15 4.77 5.59
C ALA A 172 -11.07 3.69 5.51
N ALA A 173 -11.32 2.49 6.06
CA ALA A 173 -10.39 1.36 5.96
C ALA A 173 -10.14 0.97 4.49
N THR A 174 -11.22 0.82 3.72
CA THR A 174 -11.13 0.54 2.27
C THR A 174 -10.31 1.62 1.57
N LEU A 175 -10.61 2.88 1.84
CA LEU A 175 -9.92 4.00 1.20
C LEU A 175 -8.44 4.04 1.58
N SER A 176 -8.06 3.76 2.82
CA SER A 176 -6.64 3.72 3.22
C SER A 176 -5.81 2.71 2.39
N THR A 177 -6.43 1.62 1.92
CA THR A 177 -5.77 0.62 1.06
C THR A 177 -5.69 1.01 -0.42
N ILE A 178 -6.38 2.07 -0.85
CA ILE A 178 -6.41 2.51 -2.25
C ILE A 178 -5.31 3.55 -2.49
N GLY A 179 -4.62 3.46 -3.63
CA GLY A 179 -3.69 4.51 -4.09
C GLY A 179 -2.23 4.38 -3.64
N GLY A 180 -1.88 3.38 -2.83
CA GLY A 180 -0.49 3.02 -2.53
C GLY A 180 0.08 1.97 -3.51
N PRO A 181 1.39 1.74 -3.55
CA PRO A 181 1.96 0.62 -4.28
C PRO A 181 1.43 -0.71 -3.71
N GLY A 182 0.98 -1.62 -4.57
CA GLY A 182 0.59 -2.97 -4.15
C GLY A 182 1.81 -3.86 -3.82
N THR A 183 1.56 -5.04 -3.27
CA THR A 183 2.63 -6.01 -2.95
C THR A 183 3.48 -6.40 -4.17
N ASP A 184 2.89 -6.45 -5.37
CA ASP A 184 3.61 -6.67 -6.63
C ASP A 184 4.70 -5.62 -6.89
N TYR A 185 4.45 -4.37 -6.51
CA TYR A 185 5.46 -3.32 -6.60
C TYR A 185 6.63 -3.56 -5.64
N ALA A 186 6.36 -4.03 -4.41
CA ALA A 186 7.41 -4.41 -3.46
C ALA A 186 8.19 -5.65 -3.93
N HIS A 187 7.53 -6.62 -4.57
CA HIS A 187 8.20 -7.72 -5.26
C HIS A 187 9.17 -7.18 -6.33
N ALA A 188 8.69 -6.29 -7.20
CA ALA A 188 9.50 -5.67 -8.24
C ALA A 188 10.68 -4.84 -7.68
N ALA A 189 10.49 -4.12 -6.57
CA ALA A 189 11.57 -3.38 -5.89
C ALA A 189 12.68 -4.33 -5.40
N ALA A 190 12.32 -5.49 -4.84
CA ALA A 190 13.28 -6.52 -4.46
C ALA A 190 14.01 -7.10 -5.70
N LEU A 191 13.30 -7.35 -6.81
CA LEU A 191 13.93 -7.77 -8.07
C LEU A 191 14.93 -6.74 -8.58
N ASN A 192 14.59 -5.45 -8.43
CA ASN A 192 15.44 -4.35 -8.85
C ASN A 192 16.76 -4.29 -8.08
N LEU A 193 16.72 -4.58 -6.78
CA LEU A 193 17.92 -4.70 -5.94
C LEU A 193 18.83 -5.87 -6.38
N TYR A 194 18.28 -7.02 -6.77
CA TYR A 194 19.11 -8.12 -7.26
C TYR A 194 19.87 -7.77 -8.55
N ARG A 195 19.30 -6.90 -9.39
CA ARG A 195 20.00 -6.36 -10.57
C ARG A 195 21.27 -5.63 -10.12
N ALA A 196 21.15 -4.68 -9.19
CA ALA A 196 22.29 -3.93 -8.67
C ALA A 196 23.35 -4.86 -8.06
N ARG A 197 22.94 -5.78 -7.18
CA ARG A 197 23.85 -6.73 -6.51
C ARG A 197 24.62 -7.64 -7.48
N ALA A 198 24.04 -7.99 -8.63
CA ALA A 198 24.75 -8.74 -9.66
C ALA A 198 25.87 -7.91 -10.30
N TYR A 199 25.67 -6.61 -10.48
CA TYR A 199 26.72 -5.68 -10.93
C TYR A 199 27.82 -5.50 -9.87
N ASP A 200 27.48 -5.47 -8.58
CA ASP A 200 28.46 -5.38 -7.48
C ASP A 200 29.40 -6.59 -7.48
N ALA A 201 28.85 -7.79 -7.63
CA ALA A 201 29.63 -9.02 -7.74
C ALA A 201 30.56 -8.98 -8.97
N HIS A 202 30.05 -8.50 -10.11
CA HIS A 202 30.87 -8.31 -11.31
C HIS A 202 32.00 -7.29 -11.08
N TRP A 203 31.70 -6.17 -10.42
CA TRP A 203 32.69 -5.14 -10.12
C TRP A 203 33.81 -5.67 -9.21
N VAL A 204 33.47 -6.35 -8.12
CA VAL A 204 34.47 -6.96 -7.22
C VAL A 204 35.33 -8.00 -7.96
N ALA A 205 34.73 -8.80 -8.85
CA ALA A 205 35.46 -9.75 -9.68
C ALA A 205 36.44 -9.05 -10.64
N ALA A 206 36.01 -7.96 -11.28
CA ALA A 206 36.82 -7.17 -12.20
C ALA A 206 38.06 -6.56 -11.52
N ASN A 207 37.98 -6.29 -10.21
CA ASN A 207 39.10 -5.79 -9.39
C ASN A 207 39.96 -6.90 -8.78
N GLY A 208 39.71 -8.16 -9.14
CA GLY A 208 40.59 -9.27 -8.83
C GLY A 208 40.31 -9.98 -7.50
N ASP A 209 39.17 -9.71 -6.86
CA ASP A 209 38.71 -10.47 -5.71
C ASP A 209 37.58 -11.45 -6.08
N ALA A 210 37.96 -12.50 -6.82
CA ALA A 210 37.02 -13.51 -7.29
C ALA A 210 36.36 -14.32 -6.17
N ASP A 211 37.03 -14.48 -5.01
CA ASP A 211 36.48 -15.25 -3.89
C ASP A 211 35.32 -14.48 -3.23
N THR A 212 35.49 -13.18 -3.00
CA THR A 212 34.41 -12.31 -2.49
C THR A 212 33.30 -12.18 -3.52
N ALA A 213 33.62 -11.95 -4.79
CA ALA A 213 32.61 -11.83 -5.85
C ALA A 213 31.77 -13.11 -6.01
N ALA A 214 32.39 -14.30 -5.94
CA ALA A 214 31.66 -15.56 -6.02
C ALA A 214 30.71 -15.74 -4.82
N THR A 215 31.15 -15.29 -3.62
CA THR A 215 30.30 -15.27 -2.43
C THR A 215 29.11 -14.33 -2.64
N MET A 216 29.35 -13.12 -3.16
CA MET A 216 28.29 -12.16 -3.47
C MET A 216 27.26 -12.71 -4.45
N GLY A 217 27.70 -13.32 -5.56
CA GLY A 217 26.80 -13.96 -6.52
C GLY A 217 26.00 -15.13 -5.93
N SER A 218 26.65 -15.97 -5.10
CA SER A 218 25.97 -17.07 -4.41
C SER A 218 24.93 -16.59 -3.39
N ASP A 219 25.21 -15.48 -2.70
CA ASP A 219 24.32 -14.91 -1.69
C ASP A 219 23.14 -14.16 -2.33
N VAL A 220 23.24 -13.70 -3.59
CA VAL A 220 22.08 -13.23 -4.37
C VAL A 220 21.10 -14.37 -4.58
N PHE A 221 21.58 -15.52 -5.08
CA PHE A 221 20.75 -16.71 -5.27
C PHE A 221 20.11 -17.17 -3.94
N ALA A 222 20.92 -17.31 -2.89
CA ALA A 222 20.44 -17.80 -1.59
C ALA A 222 19.41 -16.88 -0.93
N HIS A 223 19.54 -15.56 -1.11
CA HIS A 223 18.55 -14.60 -0.60
C HIS A 223 17.27 -14.66 -1.44
N PHE A 224 17.38 -14.73 -2.77
CA PHE A 224 16.23 -14.83 -3.66
C PHE A 224 15.36 -16.06 -3.36
N GLU A 225 15.95 -17.24 -3.19
CA GLU A 225 15.24 -18.50 -2.85
C GLU A 225 14.38 -18.42 -1.57
N GLY A 226 14.71 -17.50 -0.67
CA GLY A 226 13.95 -17.27 0.56
C GLY A 226 13.03 -16.05 0.53
N ALA A 227 13.04 -15.29 -0.57
CA ALA A 227 12.34 -14.02 -0.68
C ALA A 227 10.92 -14.20 -1.20
N ARG A 228 9.99 -13.37 -0.72
CA ARG A 228 8.61 -13.31 -1.22
C ARG A 228 8.53 -13.04 -2.74
N ALA A 229 9.54 -12.37 -3.30
CA ALA A 229 9.63 -12.08 -4.73
C ALA A 229 9.95 -13.32 -5.61
N HIS A 230 10.34 -14.45 -5.01
CA HIS A 230 10.62 -15.68 -5.75
C HIS A 230 9.36 -16.27 -6.37
N GLU A 231 8.37 -16.59 -5.55
CA GLU A 231 7.09 -17.11 -6.01
C GLU A 231 6.39 -16.11 -6.95
N ALA A 232 6.49 -14.81 -6.65
CA ALA A 232 5.92 -13.76 -7.48
C ALA A 232 6.54 -13.71 -8.89
N LEU A 233 7.87 -13.83 -9.01
CA LEU A 233 8.53 -13.87 -10.33
C LEU A 233 8.18 -15.16 -11.09
N GLU A 234 8.17 -16.30 -10.42
CA GLU A 234 7.82 -17.59 -11.04
C GLU A 234 6.39 -17.59 -11.58
N GLU A 235 5.44 -17.04 -10.81
CA GLU A 235 4.04 -16.91 -11.22
C GLU A 235 3.85 -15.88 -12.34
N ALA A 236 4.53 -14.73 -12.26
CA ALA A 236 4.45 -13.68 -13.26
C ALA A 236 5.05 -14.12 -14.61
N ASP A 237 6.25 -14.72 -14.59
CA ASP A 237 6.93 -15.24 -15.78
C ASP A 237 7.96 -16.34 -15.44
N ASN A 238 7.52 -17.60 -15.56
CA ASN A 238 8.36 -18.77 -15.33
C ASN A 238 9.61 -18.82 -16.24
N ASP A 239 9.53 -18.33 -17.49
CA ASP A 239 10.68 -18.35 -18.40
C ASP A 239 11.75 -17.32 -17.95
N ALA A 240 11.32 -16.15 -17.48
CA ALA A 240 12.19 -15.14 -16.89
C ALA A 240 12.85 -15.66 -15.61
N TYR A 241 12.08 -16.31 -14.72
CA TYR A 241 12.58 -16.96 -13.52
C TYR A 241 13.68 -17.99 -13.83
N GLU A 242 13.40 -19.01 -14.66
CA GLU A 242 14.37 -20.07 -14.98
C GLU A 242 15.64 -19.51 -15.65
N THR A 243 15.50 -18.47 -16.47
CA THR A 243 16.64 -17.85 -17.16
C THR A 243 17.46 -16.96 -16.23
N PHE A 244 16.82 -16.27 -15.28
CA PHE A 244 17.49 -15.54 -14.21
C PHE A 244 18.36 -16.48 -13.34
N GLU A 245 17.81 -17.62 -12.91
CA GLU A 245 18.59 -18.62 -12.15
C GLU A 245 19.78 -19.15 -12.95
N SER A 246 19.54 -19.49 -14.22
CA SER A 246 20.61 -19.91 -15.14
C SER A 246 21.68 -18.84 -15.32
N GLY A 247 21.28 -17.56 -15.26
CA GLY A 247 22.16 -16.39 -15.26
C GLY A 247 23.05 -16.35 -14.02
N LEU A 248 22.49 -16.58 -12.82
CA LEU A 248 23.25 -16.63 -11.57
C LEU A 248 24.25 -17.79 -11.53
N GLU A 249 23.86 -18.98 -12.00
CA GLU A 249 24.79 -20.11 -12.15
C GLU A 249 25.95 -19.78 -13.12
N SER A 250 25.62 -19.09 -14.21
CA SER A 250 26.59 -18.64 -15.22
C SER A 250 27.53 -17.57 -14.67
N LEU A 251 27.01 -16.66 -13.83
CA LEU A 251 27.79 -15.62 -13.15
C LEU A 251 28.83 -16.26 -12.22
N GLN A 252 28.40 -17.18 -11.36
CA GLN A 252 29.31 -17.91 -10.48
C GLN A 252 30.38 -18.68 -11.28
N THR A 253 29.96 -19.40 -12.32
CA THR A 253 30.89 -20.13 -13.20
C THR A 253 31.88 -19.18 -13.89
N GLY A 254 31.43 -18.00 -14.32
CA GLY A 254 32.26 -16.96 -14.91
C GLY A 254 33.33 -16.48 -13.94
N ILE A 255 32.94 -16.15 -12.71
CA ILE A 255 33.83 -15.67 -11.64
C ILE A 255 34.88 -16.73 -11.28
N GLU A 256 34.45 -17.97 -10.99
CA GLU A 256 35.35 -19.07 -10.61
C GLU A 256 36.41 -19.38 -11.69
N ASN A 257 36.04 -19.21 -12.96
CA ASN A 257 36.93 -19.44 -14.08
C ASN A 257 37.75 -18.20 -14.48
N GLY A 258 37.53 -17.04 -13.85
CA GLY A 258 38.12 -15.76 -14.25
C GLY A 258 37.77 -15.39 -15.70
N ASN A 259 36.59 -15.76 -16.16
CA ASN A 259 36.12 -15.55 -17.53
C ASN A 259 35.34 -14.24 -17.63
N GLY A 260 36.04 -13.11 -17.73
CA GLY A 260 35.42 -11.77 -17.76
C GLY A 260 34.24 -11.64 -18.72
N SER A 261 34.38 -12.05 -19.99
CA SER A 261 33.26 -11.99 -20.94
C SER A 261 32.08 -12.88 -20.56
N GLY A 262 32.32 -13.98 -19.86
CA GLY A 262 31.24 -14.82 -19.33
C GLY A 262 30.54 -14.22 -18.12
N ILE A 263 31.24 -13.39 -17.34
CA ILE A 263 30.64 -12.60 -16.26
C ILE A 263 29.75 -11.51 -16.88
N ASP A 264 30.24 -10.80 -17.90
CA ASP A 264 29.47 -9.79 -18.65
C ASP A 264 28.17 -10.39 -19.23
N ASP A 265 28.27 -11.52 -19.93
CA ASP A 265 27.12 -12.21 -20.53
C ASP A 265 26.11 -12.67 -19.45
N ALA A 266 26.59 -13.11 -18.29
CA ALA A 266 25.75 -13.58 -17.19
C ALA A 266 25.00 -12.42 -16.51
N VAL A 267 25.67 -11.31 -16.23
CA VAL A 267 25.03 -10.11 -15.65
C VAL A 267 23.98 -9.54 -16.62
N ALA A 268 24.28 -9.48 -17.91
CA ALA A 268 23.30 -9.05 -18.91
C ALA A 268 22.06 -9.97 -18.94
N THR A 269 22.26 -11.28 -18.80
CA THR A 269 21.17 -12.25 -18.71
C THR A 269 20.33 -12.03 -17.45
N ILE A 270 20.95 -11.83 -16.30
CA ILE A 270 20.25 -11.54 -15.03
C ILE A 270 19.43 -10.25 -15.16
N ASP A 271 20.05 -9.16 -15.63
CA ASP A 271 19.40 -7.86 -15.77
C ASP A 271 18.19 -7.91 -16.73
N GLU A 272 18.33 -8.55 -17.89
CA GLU A 272 17.24 -8.68 -18.86
C GLU A 272 16.01 -9.39 -18.27
N ASN A 273 16.22 -10.51 -17.58
CA ASN A 273 15.10 -11.33 -17.07
C ASN A 273 14.46 -10.72 -15.82
N LEU A 274 15.24 -10.10 -14.94
CA LEU A 274 14.67 -9.37 -13.81
C LEU A 274 13.88 -8.14 -14.28
N ARG A 275 14.31 -7.45 -15.34
CA ARG A 275 13.50 -6.38 -15.96
C ARG A 275 12.18 -6.90 -16.51
N THR A 276 12.14 -8.09 -17.13
CA THR A 276 10.87 -8.70 -17.55
C THR A 276 9.92 -8.90 -16.38
N GLY A 277 10.41 -9.42 -15.25
CA GLY A 277 9.60 -9.55 -14.03
C GLY A 277 9.12 -8.20 -13.48
N ILE A 278 10.02 -7.19 -13.43
CA ILE A 278 9.70 -5.84 -12.97
C ILE A 278 8.62 -5.19 -13.84
N ASP A 279 8.70 -5.32 -15.17
CA ASP A 279 7.72 -4.79 -16.11
C ASP A 279 6.32 -5.36 -15.86
N ILE A 280 6.23 -6.67 -15.59
CA ILE A 280 4.95 -7.34 -15.30
C ILE A 280 4.39 -6.93 -13.93
N LEU A 281 5.24 -6.95 -12.88
CA LEU A 281 4.81 -6.76 -11.49
C LEU A 281 4.57 -5.28 -11.14
N ALA A 282 5.45 -4.37 -11.58
CA ALA A 282 5.30 -2.95 -11.29
C ALA A 282 4.43 -2.20 -12.32
N GLY A 283 4.26 -2.76 -13.53
CA GLY A 283 3.50 -2.13 -14.61
C GLY A 283 3.94 -0.69 -14.87
N GLY A 284 2.99 0.24 -14.88
CA GLY A 284 3.26 1.67 -15.10
C GLY A 284 4.16 2.34 -14.06
N ASN A 285 4.45 1.68 -12.93
CA ASN A 285 5.36 2.20 -11.90
C ASN A 285 6.81 1.68 -12.08
N ALA A 286 7.08 0.79 -13.04
CA ALA A 286 8.42 0.30 -13.34
C ALA A 286 9.47 1.41 -13.63
N PRO A 287 9.13 2.56 -14.26
CA PRO A 287 10.05 3.70 -14.42
C PRO A 287 10.69 4.18 -13.11
N LEU A 288 9.96 4.20 -11.99
CA LEU A 288 10.51 4.61 -10.69
C LEU A 288 11.58 3.62 -10.19
N LEU A 289 11.33 2.33 -10.36
CA LEU A 289 12.34 1.33 -9.98
C LEU A 289 13.58 1.45 -10.89
N GLN A 290 13.37 1.75 -12.16
CA GLN A 290 14.47 1.99 -13.09
C GLN A 290 15.30 3.24 -12.71
N SER A 291 14.69 4.33 -12.22
CA SER A 291 15.45 5.50 -11.75
C SER A 291 16.33 5.16 -10.54
N GLY A 292 15.79 4.42 -9.56
CA GLY A 292 16.57 3.93 -8.42
C GLY A 292 17.74 3.02 -8.82
N PHE A 293 17.52 2.15 -9.82
CA PHE A 293 18.60 1.34 -10.42
C PHE A 293 19.66 2.23 -11.11
N PHE A 294 19.24 3.25 -11.86
CA PHE A 294 20.15 4.19 -12.50
C PHE A 294 21.01 4.91 -11.47
N ARG A 295 20.41 5.39 -10.37
CA ARG A 295 21.13 6.04 -9.27
C ARG A 295 22.20 5.11 -8.67
N ALA A 296 21.85 3.87 -8.35
CA ALA A 296 22.81 2.88 -7.85
C ALA A 296 23.98 2.67 -8.85
N ARG A 297 23.68 2.57 -10.14
CA ARG A 297 24.73 2.39 -11.17
C ARG A 297 25.56 3.65 -11.44
N PHE A 298 25.04 4.85 -11.21
CA PHE A 298 25.85 6.07 -11.25
C PHE A 298 26.81 6.15 -10.07
N GLU A 299 26.40 5.67 -8.90
CA GLU A 299 27.25 5.52 -7.72
C GLU A 299 28.37 4.53 -7.96
N ASP A 300 28.06 3.38 -8.57
CA ASP A 300 29.08 2.44 -9.05
C ASP A 300 30.11 3.13 -9.95
N ALA A 301 29.66 3.89 -10.95
CA ALA A 301 30.55 4.63 -11.84
C ALA A 301 31.43 5.62 -11.06
N TYR A 302 30.87 6.30 -10.07
CA TYR A 302 31.61 7.22 -9.21
C TYR A 302 32.66 6.47 -8.38
N GLU A 303 32.33 5.30 -7.80
CA GLU A 303 33.32 4.51 -7.06
C GLU A 303 34.46 3.98 -7.95
N ARG A 304 34.17 3.60 -9.22
CA ARG A 304 35.22 3.29 -10.21
C ARG A 304 36.12 4.50 -10.46
N TYR A 305 35.54 5.69 -10.62
CA TYR A 305 36.30 6.91 -10.82
C TYR A 305 37.21 7.23 -9.63
N GLN A 306 36.70 7.10 -8.40
CA GLN A 306 37.48 7.32 -7.16
C GLN A 306 38.66 6.34 -7.01
N GLN A 307 38.62 5.18 -7.68
CA GLN A 307 39.71 4.21 -7.75
C GLN A 307 40.71 4.50 -8.89
N GLY A 308 40.52 5.58 -9.64
CA GLY A 308 41.35 5.98 -10.76
C GLY A 308 41.03 5.26 -12.07
N GLU A 309 39.82 4.72 -12.19
CA GLU A 309 39.37 3.94 -13.35
C GLU A 309 38.37 4.73 -14.20
N ALA A 310 38.78 5.94 -14.59
CA ALA A 310 37.96 6.88 -15.36
C ALA A 310 37.34 6.27 -16.62
N ASP A 311 38.09 5.47 -17.38
CA ASP A 311 37.58 4.77 -18.58
C ASP A 311 36.42 3.80 -18.23
N ALA A 312 36.48 3.14 -17.07
CA ALA A 312 35.44 2.22 -16.63
C ALA A 312 34.20 2.97 -16.14
N ALA A 313 34.39 4.08 -15.43
CA ALA A 313 33.31 4.99 -15.01
C ALA A 313 32.56 5.55 -16.23
N ALA A 314 33.30 6.05 -17.23
CA ALA A 314 32.74 6.51 -18.50
C ALA A 314 31.93 5.41 -19.19
N SER A 315 32.47 4.18 -19.27
CA SER A 315 31.78 3.05 -19.90
C SER A 315 30.46 2.69 -19.22
N ILE A 316 30.38 2.82 -17.88
CA ILE A 316 29.13 2.58 -17.13
C ILE A 316 28.12 3.70 -17.46
N ALA A 317 28.54 4.96 -17.40
CA ALA A 317 27.66 6.09 -17.70
C ALA A 317 27.15 6.08 -19.16
N GLU A 318 28.00 5.72 -20.13
CA GLU A 318 27.60 5.51 -21.53
C GLU A 318 26.59 4.36 -21.67
N GLY A 319 26.79 3.27 -20.92
CA GLY A 319 25.85 2.16 -20.87
C GLY A 319 24.48 2.60 -20.36
N LEU A 320 24.44 3.37 -19.28
CA LEU A 320 23.19 3.93 -18.73
C LEU A 320 22.51 4.86 -19.72
N PHE A 321 23.26 5.75 -20.39
CA PHE A 321 22.72 6.58 -21.46
C PHE A 321 22.11 5.76 -22.60
N GLY A 322 22.79 4.70 -23.05
CA GLY A 322 22.25 3.79 -24.08
C GLY A 322 20.97 3.07 -23.65
N ARG A 323 20.81 2.76 -22.36
CA ARG A 323 19.60 2.13 -21.82
C ARG A 323 18.45 3.12 -21.66
N PHE A 324 18.76 4.35 -21.27
CA PHE A 324 17.82 5.46 -21.25
C PHE A 324 17.26 5.70 -22.66
N GLU A 325 18.14 5.83 -23.67
CA GLU A 325 17.74 5.97 -25.08
C GLU A 325 16.93 4.78 -25.63
N ALA A 326 17.13 3.58 -25.07
CA ALA A 326 16.36 2.39 -25.42
C ALA A 326 14.96 2.36 -24.79
N ASN A 327 14.64 3.34 -23.94
CA ASN A 327 13.41 3.43 -23.15
C ASN A 327 13.14 2.16 -22.33
N GLU A 328 14.17 1.62 -21.67
CA GLU A 328 13.99 0.44 -20.83
C GLU A 328 13.05 0.71 -19.64
N LEU A 329 12.06 -0.18 -19.45
CA LEU A 329 10.99 -0.04 -18.45
C LEU A 329 10.20 1.28 -18.60
N ASP A 330 10.10 1.79 -19.82
CA ASP A 330 9.41 3.04 -20.17
C ASP A 330 9.94 4.31 -19.46
N PHE A 331 11.18 4.24 -18.98
CA PHE A 331 11.76 5.28 -18.13
C PHE A 331 12.00 6.62 -18.86
N HIS A 332 12.43 6.60 -20.12
CA HIS A 332 12.71 7.83 -20.88
C HIS A 332 11.41 8.58 -21.16
N GLU A 333 10.41 7.89 -21.69
CA GLU A 333 9.11 8.50 -22.01
C GLU A 333 8.44 9.00 -20.72
N THR A 334 8.49 8.23 -19.63
CA THR A 334 7.90 8.63 -18.34
C THR A 334 8.58 9.84 -17.73
N LEU A 335 9.92 9.95 -17.82
CA LEU A 335 10.64 11.14 -17.31
C LEU A 335 10.25 12.39 -18.10
N GLU A 336 10.19 12.30 -19.44
CA GLU A 336 9.76 13.41 -20.31
C GLU A 336 8.31 13.83 -20.03
N ASP A 337 7.39 12.86 -19.91
CA ASP A 337 5.97 13.10 -19.64
C ASP A 337 5.74 13.67 -18.24
N THR A 338 6.52 13.26 -17.25
CA THR A 338 6.46 13.78 -15.88
C THR A 338 6.94 15.23 -15.84
N SER A 339 8.09 15.53 -16.45
CA SER A 339 8.62 16.88 -16.50
C SER A 339 9.66 17.07 -17.61
N GLU A 340 9.29 17.83 -18.65
CA GLU A 340 10.21 18.28 -19.71
C GLU A 340 11.47 18.95 -19.13
N SER A 341 11.33 19.68 -18.01
CA SER A 341 12.48 20.31 -17.35
C SER A 341 13.40 19.31 -16.64
N LEU A 342 12.86 18.28 -15.97
CA LEU A 342 13.70 17.24 -15.37
C LEU A 342 14.41 16.44 -16.46
N TYR A 343 13.70 16.11 -17.53
CA TYR A 343 14.27 15.44 -18.70
C TYR A 343 15.44 16.22 -19.32
N GLU A 344 15.24 17.51 -19.65
CA GLU A 344 16.31 18.35 -20.22
C GLU A 344 17.52 18.44 -19.28
N THR A 345 17.29 18.64 -17.98
CA THR A 345 18.38 18.72 -16.99
C THR A 345 19.09 17.39 -16.79
N PHE A 346 18.36 16.27 -16.78
CA PHE A 346 18.95 14.93 -16.69
C PHE A 346 19.83 14.61 -17.90
N GLU A 347 19.27 14.65 -19.11
CA GLU A 347 19.95 14.15 -20.30
C GLU A 347 20.96 15.16 -20.87
N GLU A 348 20.52 16.40 -21.08
CA GLU A 348 21.29 17.41 -21.80
C GLU A 348 22.34 18.08 -20.91
N GLU A 349 22.01 18.36 -19.65
CA GLU A 349 22.91 19.08 -18.74
C GLU A 349 23.84 18.14 -17.97
N HIS A 350 23.34 17.03 -17.42
CA HIS A 350 24.13 16.19 -16.52
C HIS A 350 24.64 14.90 -17.15
N LEU A 351 23.80 14.02 -17.69
CA LEU A 351 24.21 12.69 -18.13
C LEU A 351 25.26 12.74 -19.25
N SER A 352 24.99 13.51 -20.31
CA SER A 352 25.95 13.67 -21.42
C SER A 352 27.27 14.31 -20.99
N ALA A 353 27.20 15.28 -20.06
CA ALA A 353 28.36 15.98 -19.54
C ALA A 353 29.17 15.13 -18.55
N LEU A 354 28.51 14.26 -17.77
CA LEU A 354 29.15 13.34 -16.84
C LEU A 354 30.02 12.32 -17.58
N ILE A 355 29.53 11.77 -18.70
CA ILE A 355 30.31 10.89 -19.57
C ILE A 355 31.61 11.59 -19.99
N THR A 356 31.48 12.82 -20.52
CA THR A 356 32.64 13.62 -20.95
C THR A 356 33.59 13.91 -19.79
N ALA A 357 33.05 14.21 -18.60
CA ALA A 357 33.84 14.50 -17.40
C ALA A 357 34.68 13.29 -16.97
N TYR A 358 34.12 12.08 -17.03
CA TYR A 358 34.88 10.85 -16.80
C TYR A 358 35.97 10.65 -17.87
N GLU A 359 35.65 10.79 -19.15
CA GLU A 359 36.65 10.64 -20.24
C GLU A 359 37.83 11.63 -20.13
N ASP A 360 37.54 12.86 -19.69
CA ASP A 360 38.53 13.92 -19.52
C ASP A 360 39.27 13.86 -18.17
N ASP A 361 38.89 12.95 -17.26
CA ASP A 361 39.37 12.86 -15.88
C ASP A 361 39.27 14.22 -15.13
N ASP A 362 38.15 14.92 -15.33
CA ASP A 362 37.89 16.23 -14.73
C ASP A 362 37.07 16.10 -13.45
N SER A 363 37.75 15.97 -12.31
CA SER A 363 37.10 15.71 -11.01
C SER A 363 36.07 16.77 -10.60
N GLU A 364 36.28 18.06 -10.94
CA GLU A 364 35.32 19.11 -10.59
C GLU A 364 34.03 18.99 -11.40
N ALA A 365 34.16 18.62 -12.69
CA ALA A 365 33.02 18.34 -13.55
C ALA A 365 32.33 17.03 -13.17
N VAL A 366 33.09 15.99 -12.80
CA VAL A 366 32.55 14.71 -12.31
C VAL A 366 31.68 14.95 -11.07
N ASP A 367 32.20 15.63 -10.04
CA ASP A 367 31.42 15.90 -8.82
C ASP A 367 30.13 16.70 -9.13
N THR A 368 30.20 17.66 -10.04
CA THR A 368 29.05 18.49 -10.44
C THR A 368 27.98 17.67 -11.16
N HIS A 369 28.36 16.91 -12.19
CA HIS A 369 27.39 16.20 -13.01
C HIS A 369 26.95 14.87 -12.38
N HIS A 370 27.77 14.24 -11.54
CA HIS A 370 27.38 13.07 -10.76
C HIS A 370 26.28 13.44 -9.75
N GLN A 371 26.49 14.49 -8.94
CA GLN A 371 25.43 14.96 -8.05
C GLN A 371 24.19 15.38 -8.84
N GLY A 372 24.37 16.07 -9.97
CA GLY A 372 23.26 16.51 -10.80
C GLY A 372 22.40 15.37 -11.36
N VAL A 373 22.97 14.24 -11.81
CA VAL A 373 22.15 13.09 -12.22
C VAL A 373 21.42 12.46 -11.04
N LEU A 374 22.03 12.39 -9.85
CA LEU A 374 21.36 11.85 -8.66
C LEU A 374 20.21 12.75 -8.20
N ASP A 375 20.43 14.06 -8.13
CA ASP A 375 19.42 15.04 -7.72
C ASP A 375 18.21 15.03 -8.65
N VAL A 376 18.42 14.99 -9.98
CA VAL A 376 17.29 14.97 -10.93
C VAL A 376 16.48 13.69 -10.84
N LEU A 377 17.14 12.55 -10.63
CA LEU A 377 16.45 11.26 -10.48
C LEU A 377 15.67 11.20 -9.15
N LEU A 378 16.23 11.77 -8.08
CA LEU A 378 15.52 11.93 -6.80
C LEU A 378 14.32 12.88 -6.94
N ASP A 379 14.47 14.00 -7.65
CA ASP A 379 13.37 14.93 -7.93
C ASP A 379 12.28 14.26 -8.77
N PHE A 380 12.64 13.44 -9.77
CA PHE A 380 11.69 12.62 -10.53
C PHE A 380 10.91 11.67 -9.63
N GLU A 381 11.58 10.95 -8.73
CA GLU A 381 10.93 10.06 -7.76
C GLU A 381 9.98 10.85 -6.83
N ALA A 382 10.37 12.06 -6.43
CA ALA A 382 9.58 12.94 -5.57
C ALA A 382 8.37 13.63 -6.27
N GLU A 383 8.27 13.59 -7.60
CA GLU A 383 7.04 13.98 -8.32
C GLU A 383 5.91 12.94 -8.15
N HIS A 384 6.21 11.77 -7.56
CA HIS A 384 5.24 10.75 -7.19
C HIS A 384 4.97 10.72 -5.67
N SER A 385 4.14 9.79 -5.20
CA SER A 385 3.91 9.63 -3.76
C SER A 385 5.14 9.07 -3.06
N ALA A 386 5.35 9.44 -1.80
CA ALA A 386 6.43 8.91 -0.98
C ALA A 386 6.44 7.37 -0.95
N ALA A 387 5.25 6.75 -0.91
CA ALA A 387 5.12 5.30 -0.95
C ALA A 387 5.65 4.68 -2.26
N LEU A 388 5.38 5.30 -3.43
CA LEU A 388 5.93 4.84 -4.70
C LEU A 388 7.45 5.09 -4.77
N ALA A 389 7.91 6.28 -4.40
CA ALA A 389 9.35 6.60 -4.36
C ALA A 389 10.14 5.63 -3.46
N SER A 390 9.52 5.16 -2.38
CA SER A 390 10.13 4.23 -1.42
C SER A 390 10.59 2.92 -2.01
N GLY A 391 9.96 2.41 -3.09
CA GLY A 391 10.43 1.20 -3.77
C GLY A 391 11.79 1.40 -4.44
N ALA A 392 12.01 2.58 -5.05
CA ALA A 392 13.29 2.96 -5.64
C ALA A 392 14.35 3.19 -4.55
N GLU A 393 13.98 3.90 -3.49
CA GLU A 393 14.87 4.26 -2.39
C GLU A 393 15.32 3.06 -1.55
N ALA A 394 14.42 2.12 -1.25
CA ALA A 394 14.78 0.88 -0.56
C ALA A 394 15.88 0.11 -1.32
N GLY A 395 15.73 -0.01 -2.64
CA GLY A 395 16.73 -0.63 -3.52
C GLY A 395 18.03 0.16 -3.60
N TYR A 396 17.96 1.48 -3.78
CA TYR A 396 19.12 2.36 -3.82
C TYR A 396 19.94 2.29 -2.52
N MET A 397 19.27 2.40 -1.37
CA MET A 397 19.90 2.35 -0.05
C MET A 397 20.62 1.03 0.18
N ALA A 398 19.94 -0.10 -0.08
CA ALA A 398 20.56 -1.42 0.05
C ALA A 398 21.76 -1.60 -0.89
N ALA A 399 21.68 -1.08 -2.13
CA ALA A 399 22.81 -1.08 -3.06
C ALA A 399 24.00 -0.30 -2.50
N ARG A 400 23.81 0.89 -1.90
CA ARG A 400 24.90 1.64 -1.23
C ARG A 400 25.54 0.85 -0.09
N GLY A 401 24.76 0.05 0.64
CA GLY A 401 25.28 -0.89 1.65
C GLY A 401 26.23 -1.94 1.04
N PHE A 402 25.88 -2.50 -0.11
CA PHE A 402 26.74 -3.44 -0.84
C PHE A 402 27.93 -2.77 -1.54
N ASP A 403 27.80 -1.52 -2.00
CA ASP A 403 28.92 -0.72 -2.49
C ASP A 403 29.97 -0.52 -1.41
N ALA A 404 29.54 -0.15 -0.19
CA ALA A 404 30.42 -0.05 0.97
C ALA A 404 31.11 -1.39 1.25
N ALA A 405 30.38 -2.50 1.19
CA ALA A 405 30.95 -3.83 1.38
C ALA A 405 31.98 -4.20 0.31
N GLY A 406 31.71 -3.91 -0.97
CA GLY A 406 32.64 -4.13 -2.07
C GLY A 406 33.89 -3.28 -1.96
N VAL A 407 33.74 -1.98 -1.66
CA VAL A 407 34.88 -1.07 -1.41
C VAL A 407 35.72 -1.56 -0.23
N ALA A 408 35.08 -2.02 0.86
CA ALA A 408 35.76 -2.57 2.02
C ALA A 408 36.54 -3.86 1.68
N ALA A 409 35.95 -4.77 0.90
CA ALA A 409 36.59 -5.99 0.43
C ALA A 409 37.85 -5.70 -0.42
N LEU A 410 37.80 -4.65 -1.23
CA LEU A 410 38.94 -4.16 -2.01
C LEU A 410 39.99 -3.40 -1.16
N GLY A 411 39.80 -3.34 0.16
CA GLY A 411 40.77 -2.86 1.12
C GLY A 411 40.71 -1.35 1.41
N ASN A 412 39.59 -0.69 1.09
CA ASN A 412 39.42 0.75 1.29
C ASN A 412 38.32 1.06 2.32
N ALA A 413 38.54 0.64 3.57
CA ALA A 413 37.58 0.82 4.67
C ALA A 413 37.18 2.30 4.92
N ASP A 414 38.11 3.24 4.76
CA ASP A 414 37.83 4.68 4.93
C ASP A 414 36.79 5.18 3.89
N ARG A 415 36.88 4.71 2.64
CA ARG A 415 35.88 5.04 1.61
C ARG A 415 34.57 4.31 1.84
N ALA A 416 34.60 3.04 2.27
CA ALA A 416 33.41 2.29 2.63
C ALA A 416 32.60 2.98 3.75
N SER A 417 33.30 3.49 4.78
CA SER A 417 32.67 4.29 5.84
C SER A 417 32.08 5.59 5.32
N THR A 418 32.73 6.23 4.34
CA THR A 418 32.19 7.42 3.67
C THR A 418 30.88 7.10 2.96
N ILE A 419 30.83 6.01 2.17
CA ILE A 419 29.61 5.57 1.48
C ILE A 419 28.46 5.32 2.47
N ALA A 420 28.71 4.57 3.54
CA ALA A 420 27.70 4.30 4.55
C ALA A 420 27.23 5.58 5.27
N SER A 421 28.14 6.53 5.52
CA SER A 421 27.82 7.82 6.13
C SER A 421 26.98 8.71 5.20
N ASP A 422 27.30 8.72 3.91
CA ASP A 422 26.57 9.50 2.90
C ASP A 422 25.16 8.91 2.69
N ALA A 423 25.03 7.58 2.67
CA ALA A 423 23.73 6.91 2.64
C ALA A 423 22.87 7.25 3.88
N PHE A 424 23.46 7.21 5.09
CA PHE A 424 22.76 7.63 6.30
C PHE A 424 22.30 9.09 6.22
N ALA A 425 23.16 9.99 5.72
CA ALA A 425 22.82 11.39 5.57
C ALA A 425 21.71 11.62 4.52
N HIS A 426 21.70 10.84 3.44
CA HIS A 426 20.63 10.86 2.42
C HIS A 426 19.29 10.43 3.03
N PHE A 427 19.28 9.32 3.78
CA PHE A 427 18.08 8.85 4.48
C PHE A 427 17.52 9.90 5.44
N GLU A 428 18.37 10.50 6.28
CA GLU A 428 17.99 11.57 7.22
C GLU A 428 17.52 12.86 6.54
N ALA A 429 17.85 13.05 5.25
CA ALA A 429 17.38 14.18 4.47
C ALA A 429 15.97 13.96 3.89
N GLY A 430 15.35 12.80 4.16
CA GLY A 430 13.99 12.42 3.77
C GLY A 430 13.95 11.38 2.65
N ALA A 431 14.95 11.36 1.75
CA ALA A 431 15.03 10.40 0.64
C ALA A 431 13.71 10.28 -0.16
N ALA A 432 13.26 11.39 -0.77
CA ALA A 432 11.95 11.48 -1.45
C ALA A 432 10.74 11.10 -0.57
N GLY A 433 10.84 11.28 0.74
CA GLY A 433 9.81 10.93 1.73
C GLY A 433 9.86 9.47 2.20
N TYR A 434 10.85 8.69 1.77
CA TYR A 434 11.05 7.30 2.21
C TYR A 434 11.27 7.21 3.72
N HIS A 435 12.02 8.15 4.33
CA HIS A 435 12.28 8.15 5.77
C HIS A 435 10.97 8.16 6.58
N GLU A 436 10.13 9.15 6.29
CA GLU A 436 8.82 9.29 6.94
C GLU A 436 7.89 8.14 6.56
N ALA A 437 7.92 7.66 5.31
CA ALA A 437 7.07 6.56 4.87
C ALA A 437 7.31 5.25 5.63
N ILE A 438 8.57 4.92 5.98
CA ILE A 438 8.83 3.73 6.83
C ILE A 438 8.34 3.97 8.25
N GLU A 439 8.61 5.14 8.84
CA GLU A 439 8.20 5.47 10.21
C GLU A 439 6.67 5.40 10.35
N ASP A 440 5.95 5.95 9.38
CA ASP A 440 4.48 5.93 9.33
C ASP A 440 3.92 4.51 9.09
N ALA A 441 4.60 3.70 8.27
CA ALA A 441 4.15 2.34 7.97
C ALA A 441 4.41 1.35 9.11
N ASP A 442 5.59 1.41 9.75
CA ASP A 442 6.04 0.50 10.81
C ASP A 442 7.23 1.09 11.59
N GLU A 443 6.96 1.66 12.76
CA GLU A 443 7.97 2.26 13.66
C GLU A 443 9.06 1.24 14.08
N GLU A 444 8.71 -0.03 14.31
CA GLU A 444 9.68 -1.07 14.69
C GLU A 444 10.60 -1.42 13.51
N ARG A 445 10.06 -1.45 12.29
CA ARG A 445 10.85 -1.60 11.06
C ARG A 445 11.75 -0.40 10.83
N TYR A 446 11.26 0.82 11.03
CA TYR A 446 12.07 2.03 10.93
C TYR A 446 13.28 1.98 11.87
N GLU A 447 13.08 1.68 13.15
CA GLU A 447 14.19 1.56 14.12
C GLU A 447 15.18 0.44 13.74
N SER A 448 14.68 -0.68 13.21
CA SER A 448 15.50 -1.82 12.77
C SER A 448 16.32 -1.48 11.53
N PHE A 449 15.73 -0.79 10.56
CA PHE A 449 16.38 -0.28 9.35
C PHE A 449 17.53 0.66 9.69
N GLU A 450 17.30 1.68 10.53
CA GLU A 450 18.36 2.61 10.96
C GLU A 450 19.48 1.91 11.72
N THR A 451 19.11 0.97 12.60
CA THR A 451 20.08 0.19 13.37
C THR A 451 20.98 -0.62 12.44
N ALA A 452 20.41 -1.27 11.43
CA ALA A 452 21.15 -2.06 10.46
C ALA A 452 22.05 -1.17 9.56
N LEU A 453 21.57 -0.01 9.10
CA LEU A 453 22.40 0.94 8.35
C LEU A 453 23.59 1.45 9.19
N GLY A 454 23.33 1.80 10.45
CA GLY A 454 24.38 2.20 11.40
C GLY A 454 25.39 1.07 11.69
N ALA A 455 24.96 -0.20 11.63
CA ALA A 455 25.84 -1.35 11.78
C ALA A 455 26.82 -1.48 10.61
N VAL A 456 26.38 -1.22 9.37
CA VAL A 456 27.26 -1.17 8.18
C VAL A 456 28.36 -0.12 8.36
N GLN A 457 27.99 1.10 8.78
CA GLN A 457 28.95 2.19 9.04
C GLN A 457 29.94 1.80 10.15
N THR A 458 29.44 1.26 11.26
CA THR A 458 30.27 0.82 12.39
C THR A 458 31.26 -0.26 11.97
N ALA A 459 30.82 -1.24 11.16
CA ALA A 459 31.71 -2.27 10.63
C ALA A 459 32.79 -1.67 9.73
N ALA A 460 32.47 -0.68 8.91
CA ALA A 460 33.48 -0.03 8.06
C ALA A 460 34.51 0.75 8.89
N ASP A 461 34.08 1.51 9.91
CA ASP A 461 34.95 2.30 10.79
C ASP A 461 35.88 1.44 11.64
N ASP A 462 35.36 0.35 12.21
CA ASP A 462 36.09 -0.51 13.14
C ASP A 462 36.87 -1.64 12.43
N GLY A 463 36.78 -1.73 11.10
CA GLY A 463 37.38 -2.80 10.32
C GLY A 463 36.74 -4.18 10.58
N GLY A 464 35.44 -4.18 10.82
CA GLY A 464 34.58 -5.35 10.94
C GLY A 464 34.20 -5.95 9.58
N ASP A 465 33.19 -6.83 9.60
CA ASP A 465 32.68 -7.50 8.40
C ASP A 465 31.53 -6.69 7.79
N VAL A 466 31.88 -5.71 6.94
CA VAL A 466 30.92 -4.82 6.28
C VAL A 466 29.90 -5.60 5.44
N TYR A 467 30.34 -6.70 4.81
CA TYR A 467 29.47 -7.50 3.97
C TYR A 467 28.41 -8.27 4.78
N ALA A 468 28.77 -8.78 5.95
CA ALA A 468 27.80 -9.41 6.84
C ALA A 468 26.71 -8.42 7.29
N GLU A 469 27.09 -7.20 7.69
CA GLU A 469 26.12 -6.18 8.10
C GLU A 469 25.28 -5.68 6.92
N ALA A 470 25.87 -5.55 5.72
CA ALA A 470 25.14 -5.16 4.50
C ALA A 470 24.04 -6.16 4.14
N LYS A 471 24.23 -7.46 4.42
CA LYS A 471 23.18 -8.46 4.23
C LYS A 471 22.02 -8.27 5.19
N THR A 472 22.30 -8.02 6.47
CA THR A 472 21.23 -7.71 7.44
C THR A 472 20.50 -6.43 7.05
N PHE A 473 21.22 -5.40 6.59
CA PHE A 473 20.59 -4.17 6.11
C PHE A 473 19.73 -4.38 4.85
N ASN A 474 20.18 -5.24 3.93
CA ASN A 474 19.39 -5.65 2.76
C ASN A 474 18.05 -6.28 3.18
N ASP A 475 18.04 -7.13 4.21
CA ASP A 475 16.79 -7.74 4.70
C ASP A 475 15.83 -6.67 5.23
N GLU A 476 16.33 -5.69 6.01
CA GLU A 476 15.51 -4.58 6.51
C GLU A 476 15.00 -3.65 5.41
N ALA A 477 15.84 -3.36 4.39
CA ALA A 477 15.46 -2.53 3.25
C ALA A 477 14.42 -3.20 2.34
N VAL A 478 14.51 -4.51 2.12
CA VAL A 478 13.46 -5.25 1.40
C VAL A 478 12.18 -5.25 2.23
N ALA A 479 12.29 -5.46 3.54
CA ALA A 479 11.13 -5.55 4.41
C ALA A 479 10.41 -4.19 4.57
N SER A 480 11.13 -3.05 4.58
CA SER A 480 10.51 -1.73 4.60
C SER A 480 9.68 -1.45 3.34
N ALA A 481 10.13 -1.86 2.15
CA ALA A 481 9.35 -1.73 0.93
C ALA A 481 8.01 -2.50 1.01
N TYR A 482 8.00 -3.68 1.64
CA TYR A 482 6.75 -4.41 1.90
C TYR A 482 5.87 -3.72 2.93
N ALA A 483 6.44 -3.22 4.03
CA ALA A 483 5.66 -2.52 5.06
C ALA A 483 4.91 -1.31 4.46
N ILE A 484 5.60 -0.52 3.64
CA ILE A 484 5.02 0.65 2.96
C ILE A 484 3.95 0.23 1.94
N ALA A 485 4.20 -0.82 1.14
CA ALA A 485 3.20 -1.32 0.20
C ALA A 485 1.94 -1.88 0.90
N GLU A 486 2.13 -2.52 2.05
CA GLU A 486 1.03 -3.08 2.86
C GLU A 486 0.25 -2.00 3.62
N ALA A 487 0.86 -0.84 3.90
CA ALA A 487 0.21 0.29 4.57
C ALA A 487 -0.83 1.03 3.69
N GLY A 488 -0.69 1.00 2.36
CA GLY A 488 -1.62 1.65 1.41
C GLY A 488 -1.25 3.11 1.10
N GLY A 489 -2.19 3.91 0.56
CA GLY A 489 -1.84 5.25 0.02
C GLY A 489 -2.87 6.38 0.06
N ALA A 490 -4.15 6.14 0.41
CA ALA A 490 -5.15 7.22 0.57
C ALA A 490 -5.57 7.41 2.04
N SER A 491 -4.57 7.49 2.92
CA SER A 491 -4.73 7.75 4.35
C SER A 491 -5.33 9.14 4.64
N GLU A 492 -4.94 10.19 3.91
CA GLU A 492 -5.50 11.55 4.09
C GLU A 492 -7.01 11.60 3.75
N PRO A 493 -7.49 11.11 2.58
CA PRO A 493 -8.91 10.98 2.32
C PRO A 493 -9.66 10.08 3.33
N ALA A 494 -9.03 8.99 3.79
CA ALA A 494 -9.62 8.12 4.82
C ALA A 494 -9.77 8.85 6.17
N ALA A 495 -8.75 9.62 6.58
CA ALA A 495 -8.81 10.47 7.77
C ALA A 495 -9.92 11.52 7.66
N ALA A 496 -10.12 12.10 6.46
CA ALA A 496 -11.21 13.04 6.21
C ALA A 496 -12.60 12.40 6.42
N ILE A 497 -12.81 11.16 5.97
CA ILE A 497 -14.05 10.41 6.24
C ILE A 497 -14.27 10.24 7.74
N MET A 498 -13.21 9.90 8.50
CA MET A 498 -13.32 9.72 9.95
C MET A 498 -13.53 11.03 10.70
N SER A 499 -12.91 12.11 10.27
CA SER A 499 -13.16 13.47 10.79
C SER A 499 -14.61 13.89 10.55
N ASP A 500 -15.16 13.62 9.37
CA ASP A 500 -16.57 13.84 9.06
C ASP A 500 -17.50 12.99 9.94
N ALA A 501 -17.15 11.72 10.15
CA ALA A 501 -17.91 10.82 11.03
C ALA A 501 -17.92 11.34 12.48
N PHE A 502 -16.78 11.84 12.98
CA PHE A 502 -16.69 12.51 14.28
C PHE A 502 -17.61 13.72 14.35
N ALA A 503 -17.47 14.65 13.39
CA ALA A 503 -18.25 15.88 13.34
C ALA A 503 -19.76 15.62 13.23
N HIS A 504 -20.16 14.56 12.53
CA HIS A 504 -21.54 14.11 12.44
C HIS A 504 -22.04 13.50 13.75
N PHE A 505 -21.25 12.61 14.38
CA PHE A 505 -21.59 12.01 15.66
C PHE A 505 -21.83 13.07 16.74
N GLU A 506 -20.93 14.05 16.89
CA GLU A 506 -21.04 15.15 17.85
C GLU A 506 -22.35 15.96 17.76
N GLN A 507 -22.98 15.99 16.59
CA GLN A 507 -24.20 16.73 16.35
C GLN A 507 -25.45 15.84 16.33
N ALA A 508 -25.28 14.52 16.39
CA ALA A 508 -26.35 13.56 16.19
C ALA A 508 -27.13 13.26 17.48
N GLU A 509 -28.42 12.95 17.35
CA GLU A 509 -29.25 12.48 18.47
C GLU A 509 -28.68 11.21 19.14
N VAL A 510 -27.93 10.40 18.38
CA VAL A 510 -27.34 9.15 18.88
C VAL A 510 -26.20 9.37 19.87
N HIS A 511 -25.52 10.53 19.84
CA HIS A 511 -24.45 10.87 20.79
C HIS A 511 -24.98 10.89 22.22
N GLU A 512 -25.97 11.74 22.48
CA GLU A 512 -26.62 11.85 23.79
C GLU A 512 -27.33 10.54 24.18
N ALA A 513 -27.91 9.83 23.21
CA ALA A 513 -28.56 8.54 23.45
C ALA A 513 -27.57 7.45 23.90
N LEU A 514 -26.35 7.45 23.34
CA LEU A 514 -25.30 6.51 23.72
C LEU A 514 -24.75 6.83 25.12
N GLU A 515 -24.47 8.11 25.39
CA GLU A 515 -24.00 8.56 26.71
C GLU A 515 -25.02 8.23 27.82
N GLU A 516 -26.32 8.45 27.58
CA GLU A 516 -27.37 8.12 28.55
C GLU A 516 -27.54 6.59 28.71
N ALA A 517 -27.37 5.83 27.64
CA ALA A 517 -27.56 4.39 27.66
C ALA A 517 -26.43 3.66 28.42
N ASP A 518 -25.17 3.99 28.12
CA ASP A 518 -23.99 3.40 28.74
C ASP A 518 -22.76 4.30 28.58
N HIS A 519 -22.39 5.00 29.66
CA HIS A 519 -21.30 5.97 29.64
C HIS A 519 -19.92 5.34 29.35
N ASP A 520 -19.66 4.13 29.84
CA ASP A 520 -18.39 3.43 29.60
C ASP A 520 -18.25 3.06 28.10
N THR A 521 -19.35 2.65 27.45
CA THR A 521 -19.39 2.36 26.02
C THR A 521 -19.24 3.63 25.18
N TYR A 522 -19.85 4.73 25.61
CA TYR A 522 -19.69 6.05 24.99
C TYR A 522 -18.21 6.50 24.99
N GLU A 523 -17.55 6.54 26.15
CA GLU A 523 -16.13 6.93 26.25
C GLU A 523 -15.24 5.98 25.44
N GLY A 524 -15.54 4.68 25.42
CA GLY A 524 -14.80 3.71 24.63
C GLY A 524 -14.97 3.90 23.11
N PHE A 525 -16.15 4.31 22.65
CA PHE A 525 -16.43 4.56 21.25
C PHE A 525 -15.73 5.83 20.77
N GLU A 526 -15.84 6.93 21.52
CA GLU A 526 -15.09 8.16 21.22
C GLU A 526 -13.59 7.90 21.19
N GLY A 527 -13.04 7.22 22.19
CA GLY A 527 -11.62 6.90 22.23
C GLY A 527 -11.17 6.02 21.05
N ALA A 528 -12.01 5.09 20.57
CA ALA A 528 -11.69 4.30 19.39
C ALA A 528 -11.78 5.11 18.09
N LEU A 529 -12.72 6.06 18.01
CA LEU A 529 -12.86 6.96 16.88
C LEU A 529 -11.65 7.91 16.79
N GLU A 530 -11.31 8.60 17.89
CA GLU A 530 -10.16 9.51 17.95
C GLU A 530 -8.84 8.80 17.62
N ALA A 531 -8.63 7.61 18.19
CA ALA A 531 -7.44 6.81 17.91
C ALA A 531 -7.36 6.41 16.43
N TYR A 532 -8.48 5.98 15.84
CA TYR A 532 -8.49 5.58 14.43
C TYR A 532 -8.25 6.78 13.49
N GLN A 533 -8.91 7.92 13.75
CA GLN A 533 -8.66 9.14 12.99
C GLN A 533 -7.20 9.60 13.11
N SER A 534 -6.65 9.63 14.33
CA SER A 534 -5.25 10.05 14.54
C SER A 534 -4.27 9.10 13.87
N GLY A 535 -4.55 7.79 13.87
CA GLY A 535 -3.77 6.80 13.12
C GLY A 535 -3.76 7.11 11.63
N LEU A 536 -4.94 7.34 11.04
CA LEU A 536 -5.04 7.67 9.61
C LEU A 536 -4.33 9.00 9.27
N GLU A 537 -4.41 10.01 10.14
CA GLU A 537 -3.67 11.27 9.98
C GLU A 537 -2.15 11.10 10.06
N SER A 538 -1.67 10.06 10.74
CA SER A 538 -0.27 9.66 10.81
C SER A 538 0.08 8.49 9.90
N GLY A 539 -0.72 8.20 8.88
CA GLY A 539 -0.44 7.15 7.89
C GLY A 539 -0.75 5.70 8.33
N SER A 540 -1.17 5.46 9.57
CA SER A 540 -1.55 4.14 10.07
C SER A 540 -3.01 3.81 9.75
N SER A 541 -3.25 2.62 9.18
CA SER A 541 -4.61 2.09 8.95
C SER A 541 -5.15 1.28 10.14
N ASP A 542 -4.38 1.15 11.22
CA ASP A 542 -4.76 0.42 12.42
C ASP A 542 -5.96 1.06 13.13
N GLY A 543 -6.76 0.22 13.78
CA GLY A 543 -7.87 0.66 14.64
C GLY A 543 -9.26 0.56 14.02
N ALA A 544 -9.37 0.31 12.71
CA ALA A 544 -10.64 0.09 12.02
C ALA A 544 -11.51 -0.98 12.72
N GLU A 545 -10.91 -2.13 13.06
CA GLU A 545 -11.61 -3.23 13.74
C GLU A 545 -12.12 -2.84 15.13
N ARG A 546 -11.29 -2.13 15.91
CA ARG A 546 -11.65 -1.67 17.25
C ARG A 546 -12.76 -0.64 17.18
N TYR A 547 -12.66 0.33 16.26
CA TYR A 547 -13.71 1.30 15.98
C TYR A 547 -15.02 0.60 15.63
N ALA A 548 -14.97 -0.35 14.68
CA ALA A 548 -16.14 -1.09 14.25
C ALA A 548 -16.78 -1.91 15.39
N ALA A 549 -15.95 -2.53 16.23
CA ALA A 549 -16.40 -3.28 17.39
C ALA A 549 -17.06 -2.39 18.47
N MET A 550 -16.51 -1.20 18.71
CA MET A 550 -17.09 -0.23 19.63
C MET A 550 -18.39 0.37 19.08
N ALA A 551 -18.45 0.70 17.79
CA ALA A 551 -19.67 1.18 17.13
C ALA A 551 -20.81 0.14 17.26
N ARG A 552 -20.49 -1.14 16.99
CA ARG A 552 -21.42 -2.27 17.21
C ARG A 552 -21.88 -2.35 18.66
N THR A 553 -20.96 -2.27 19.62
CA THR A 553 -21.27 -2.32 21.07
C THR A 553 -22.17 -1.14 21.48
N GLY A 554 -21.90 0.06 20.95
CA GLY A 554 -22.76 1.24 21.12
C GLY A 554 -24.17 1.02 20.56
N GLY A 555 -24.30 0.34 19.41
CA GLY A 555 -25.60 -0.06 18.89
C GLY A 555 -26.40 -0.97 19.84
N PHE A 556 -25.74 -1.91 20.51
CA PHE A 556 -26.36 -2.73 21.57
C PHE A 556 -26.72 -1.91 22.81
N ALA A 557 -25.86 -0.97 23.22
CA ALA A 557 -26.12 -0.07 24.35
C ALA A 557 -27.36 0.78 24.12
N VAL A 558 -27.45 1.48 22.98
CA VAL A 558 -28.62 2.31 22.62
C VAL A 558 -29.89 1.46 22.45
N ALA A 559 -29.76 0.20 22.03
CA ALA A 559 -30.88 -0.75 22.02
C ALA A 559 -31.32 -1.21 23.43
N GLY A 560 -30.54 -0.92 24.47
CA GLY A 560 -30.78 -1.31 25.86
C GLY A 560 -30.37 -2.75 26.16
N SER A 561 -29.38 -3.28 25.43
CA SER A 561 -28.94 -4.68 25.49
C SER A 561 -27.41 -4.80 25.42
N VAL A 562 -26.66 -3.89 26.04
CA VAL A 562 -25.18 -3.89 26.02
C VAL A 562 -24.59 -5.24 26.48
N ASP A 563 -25.21 -5.91 27.45
CA ASP A 563 -24.78 -7.22 27.97
C ASP A 563 -24.86 -8.35 26.90
N ASP A 564 -25.62 -8.15 25.83
CA ASP A 564 -25.74 -9.09 24.71
C ASP A 564 -24.69 -8.81 23.60
N ALA A 565 -23.89 -7.74 23.72
CA ALA A 565 -22.92 -7.36 22.71
C ALA A 565 -21.76 -8.37 22.64
N PRO A 566 -21.28 -8.73 21.42
CA PRO A 566 -20.06 -9.50 21.27
C PRO A 566 -18.86 -8.76 21.89
N PRO A 567 -17.90 -9.47 22.52
CA PRO A 567 -16.74 -8.82 23.13
C PRO A 567 -15.95 -8.00 22.10
N VAL A 568 -15.40 -6.87 22.55
CA VAL A 568 -14.59 -5.98 21.71
C VAL A 568 -13.26 -6.64 21.37
N ASP A 569 -12.59 -7.25 22.35
CA ASP A 569 -11.28 -7.88 22.16
C ASP A 569 -11.32 -9.14 21.27
N SER A 570 -12.48 -9.80 21.15
CA SER A 570 -12.62 -10.93 20.21
C SER A 570 -12.73 -10.51 18.75
N ALA A 571 -12.91 -9.21 18.48
CA ALA A 571 -12.92 -8.64 17.14
C ALA A 571 -11.58 -8.02 16.74
N ALA A 572 -10.59 -7.98 17.64
CA ALA A 572 -9.25 -7.42 17.43
C ALA A 572 -8.13 -8.48 17.62
N ALA A 573 -8.50 -9.77 17.73
CA ALA A 573 -7.60 -10.86 18.05
C ALA A 573 -7.67 -11.93 16.95
N ASP A 574 -6.96 -11.70 15.85
CA ASP A 574 -6.52 -12.76 14.93
C ASP A 574 -5.00 -12.72 14.69
N SER A 575 -4.22 -12.32 15.71
CA SER A 575 -2.75 -12.26 15.64
C SER A 575 -2.04 -12.82 16.89
N GLY A 576 -2.56 -13.88 17.50
CA GLY A 576 -1.85 -14.54 18.60
C GLY A 576 -2.43 -15.87 19.04
N GLU A 577 -1.69 -16.95 18.75
CA GLU A 577 -1.85 -18.24 19.44
C GLU A 577 -1.59 -18.06 20.95
N ASP A 578 -2.64 -18.08 21.78
CA ASP A 578 -2.62 -18.90 23.02
C ASP A 578 -3.97 -18.99 23.76
N GLU A 579 -4.34 -20.24 24.00
CA GLU A 579 -5.23 -20.81 25.02
C GLU A 579 -6.31 -19.92 25.70
N ARG A 580 -7.51 -19.84 25.10
CA ARG A 580 -8.76 -19.65 25.87
C ARG A 580 -9.86 -20.62 25.44
N ALA A 581 -10.55 -21.14 26.45
CA ALA A 581 -11.58 -22.17 26.34
C ALA A 581 -12.66 -21.81 25.31
N GLU A 582 -12.86 -22.72 24.35
CA GLU A 582 -13.90 -22.69 23.33
C GLU A 582 -15.25 -22.27 23.95
N ALA A 583 -15.69 -21.06 23.61
CA ALA A 583 -17.11 -20.80 23.50
C ALA A 583 -17.52 -21.37 22.14
N ASP A 584 -18.50 -22.27 22.13
CA ASP A 584 -19.07 -22.85 20.90
C ASP A 584 -19.61 -21.73 19.99
N VAL A 585 -18.78 -21.26 19.05
CA VAL A 585 -19.21 -20.48 17.89
C VAL A 585 -19.15 -21.43 16.69
N GLU A 586 -20.28 -22.07 16.37
CA GLU A 586 -20.46 -22.73 15.06
C GLU A 586 -21.10 -21.73 14.09
N GLY A 587 -20.53 -21.61 12.88
CA GLY A 587 -21.19 -20.98 11.72
C GLY A 587 -20.85 -19.51 11.47
N GLY A 588 -19.58 -19.12 11.46
CA GLY A 588 -19.15 -17.84 10.87
C GLY A 588 -18.32 -18.06 9.61
N PRO A 589 -18.16 -17.06 8.72
CA PRO A 589 -17.32 -17.16 7.51
C PRO A 589 -15.84 -17.47 7.81
N ASN A 590 -15.40 -17.27 9.06
CA ASN A 590 -14.05 -17.57 9.54
C ASN A 590 -13.93 -18.97 10.20
N VAL A 591 -15.00 -19.78 10.20
CA VAL A 591 -14.98 -21.14 10.79
C VAL A 591 -14.87 -22.18 9.67
N VAL A 592 -13.64 -22.57 9.34
CA VAL A 592 -13.38 -23.67 8.41
C VAL A 592 -13.77 -25.00 9.06
N LYS A 593 -14.75 -25.72 8.49
CA LYS A 593 -15.04 -27.11 8.88
C LYS A 593 -14.11 -28.08 8.15
N GLY A 594 -13.05 -28.48 8.86
CA GLY A 594 -12.27 -29.69 8.58
C GLY A 594 -11.04 -29.47 7.71
N THR A 595 -9.90 -29.92 8.22
CA THR A 595 -8.73 -30.26 7.40
C THR A 595 -9.13 -31.43 6.49
N PRO A 596 -8.93 -31.38 5.17
CA PRO A 596 -9.02 -32.57 4.35
C PRO A 596 -7.97 -33.58 4.84
N ASP A 597 -8.40 -34.75 5.32
CA ASP A 597 -7.52 -35.84 5.77
C ASP A 597 -6.62 -36.44 4.64
N ASP A 598 -6.65 -35.87 3.43
CA ASP A 598 -6.00 -36.40 2.23
C ASP A 598 -5.08 -35.37 1.52
N ALA A 599 -4.53 -34.38 2.23
CA ALA A 599 -3.42 -33.60 1.70
C ALA A 599 -2.12 -34.44 1.78
N ASP A 600 -1.77 -35.10 0.68
CA ASP A 600 -0.47 -35.71 0.47
C ASP A 600 0.59 -34.59 0.53
N HIS A 601 1.40 -34.58 1.60
CA HIS A 601 2.61 -33.78 1.65
C HIS A 601 3.61 -34.32 0.62
N VAL A 602 3.87 -33.55 -0.43
CA VAL A 602 5.09 -33.66 -1.25
C VAL A 602 5.75 -32.29 -1.24
#